data_AF-A0A6F8XXA7-F1
#
_entry.id   AF-A0A6F8XXA7-F1
#
_cell.length_a   1.000
_cell.length_b   1.000
_cell.length_c   1.000
_cell.angle_alpha   90.00
_cell.angle_beta   90.00
_cell.angle_gamma   90.00
#
_symmetry.space_group_name_H-M   'P 1'
#
loop_
_entity.id
_entity.type
_entity.pdbx_description
1 polymer ?
#
loop_
_entity_poly.entity_id
_entity_poly.type
_entity_poly.pdbx_seq_one_letter_code
_entity_poly.pdbx_strand_id
1 'polypeptide(L)'
;MLPSLAAPPLFMALAPARSILIAGAGGGFDVYAGLPLALALWQNGAQVHLANLSFSELELTDRDIWAAENVAAVTPDSASPDWYFPERTLARWLAAQQLPSTVYAFPPLGVQPLRDAYRHLIQTLDIDAVVLVDGGTDILLRGDEAALGTPVEDITSLAAVAGLDVAVKLVTCLGFGIDAYHGVNHVQVLENIAALDRDGGYLGALSIPGHSREAALYRDAVADAQAATPERPSIVNGQIAAATRGAFGISSSPGAPPAARCSSTR
;
A
#
# COMPACT_ATOMS: atom_id res chain seq x y z
N MET A 1 0.31 -14.52 -21.96
CA MET A 1 -0.28 -13.58 -22.94
C MET A 1 0.78 -12.51 -23.20
N LEU A 2 1.10 -12.19 -24.46
CA LEU A 2 2.15 -11.18 -24.74
C LEU A 2 1.67 -9.79 -24.29
N PRO A 3 2.50 -8.99 -23.59
CA PRO A 3 2.13 -7.64 -23.19
C PRO A 3 1.79 -6.80 -24.44
N SER A 4 0.76 -5.97 -24.33
CA SER A 4 0.31 -5.09 -25.41
C SER A 4 0.00 -3.71 -24.86
N LEU A 5 0.08 -2.68 -25.70
CA LEU A 5 -0.34 -1.32 -25.33
C LEU A 5 -1.83 -1.20 -25.00
N ALA A 6 -2.64 -2.21 -25.34
CA ALA A 6 -4.09 -2.17 -25.15
C ALA A 6 -4.52 -2.52 -23.72
N ALA A 7 -3.69 -3.22 -22.95
CA ALA A 7 -4.01 -3.66 -21.60
C ALA A 7 -2.78 -3.51 -20.69
N PRO A 8 -2.89 -2.83 -19.53
CA PRO A 8 -1.75 -2.70 -18.62
C PRO A 8 -1.25 -4.09 -18.16
N PRO A 9 0.06 -4.39 -18.23
CA PRO A 9 0.58 -5.71 -17.88
C PRO A 9 0.29 -6.13 -16.44
N LEU A 10 0.19 -5.18 -15.50
CA LEU A 10 -0.27 -5.44 -14.13
C LEU A 10 -1.63 -6.16 -14.09
N PHE A 11 -2.63 -5.64 -14.80
CA PHE A 11 -3.96 -6.27 -14.84
C PHE A 11 -3.94 -7.59 -15.60
N MET A 12 -3.09 -7.74 -16.63
CA MET A 12 -2.93 -9.02 -17.32
C MET A 12 -2.31 -10.09 -16.42
N ALA A 13 -1.37 -9.72 -15.56
CA ALA A 13 -0.73 -10.64 -14.60
C ALA A 13 -1.70 -11.09 -13.50
N LEU A 14 -2.63 -10.22 -13.10
CA LEU A 14 -3.66 -10.51 -12.09
C LEU A 14 -4.94 -11.13 -12.66
N ALA A 15 -5.18 -11.06 -13.98
CA ALA A 15 -6.36 -11.61 -14.63
C ALA A 15 -6.70 -13.09 -14.31
N PRO A 16 -5.74 -14.03 -14.14
CA PRO A 16 -6.07 -15.40 -13.78
C PRO A 16 -6.39 -15.60 -12.30
N ALA A 17 -6.09 -14.62 -11.44
CA ALA A 17 -6.28 -14.71 -10.00
C ALA A 17 -7.75 -14.46 -9.62
N ARG A 18 -8.27 -15.25 -8.67
CA ARG A 18 -9.64 -15.12 -8.17
C ARG A 18 -9.69 -14.46 -6.81
N SER A 19 -8.71 -14.74 -5.94
CA SER A 19 -8.62 -14.24 -4.57
C SER A 19 -7.25 -13.58 -4.39
N ILE A 20 -7.26 -12.27 -4.28
CA ILE A 20 -6.08 -11.41 -4.34
C ILE A 20 -5.88 -10.75 -2.98
N LEU A 21 -4.70 -10.92 -2.39
CA LEU A 21 -4.29 -10.17 -1.21
C LEU A 21 -3.47 -8.95 -1.63
N ILE A 22 -3.93 -7.76 -1.26
CA ILE A 22 -3.18 -6.51 -1.42
C ILE A 22 -2.69 -6.09 -0.04
N ALA A 23 -1.38 -6.04 0.15
CA ALA A 23 -0.76 -5.84 1.45
C ALA A 23 0.22 -4.67 1.47
N GLY A 24 0.02 -3.71 2.38
CA GLY A 24 0.98 -2.62 2.61
C GLY A 24 2.30 -3.12 3.16
N ALA A 25 3.41 -2.75 2.50
CA ALA A 25 4.73 -3.34 2.73
C ALA A 25 5.59 -2.59 3.75
N GLY A 26 5.63 -1.26 3.70
CA GLY A 26 6.40 -0.37 4.58
C GLY A 26 5.69 0.01 5.88
N GLY A 27 4.42 -0.39 5.99
CA GLY A 27 3.58 -0.25 7.17
C GLY A 27 2.89 1.10 7.32
N GLY A 28 2.38 1.39 8.51
CA GLY A 28 1.58 2.60 8.76
C GLY A 28 0.37 2.72 7.82
N PHE A 29 0.43 3.59 6.81
CA PHE A 29 -0.66 3.84 5.86
C PHE A 29 -0.47 3.17 4.49
N ASP A 30 0.52 2.31 4.30
CA ASP A 30 0.86 1.76 2.98
C ASP A 30 -0.26 0.99 2.31
N VAL A 31 -1.11 0.30 3.08
CA VAL A 31 -2.31 -0.35 2.53
C VAL A 31 -3.21 0.61 1.72
N TYR A 32 -3.19 1.92 2.02
CA TYR A 32 -3.94 2.92 1.24
C TYR A 32 -3.42 3.05 -0.19
N ALA A 33 -2.11 2.87 -0.42
CA ALA A 33 -1.53 2.88 -1.77
C ALA A 33 -2.11 1.76 -2.65
N GLY A 34 -2.64 0.69 -2.04
CA GLY A 34 -3.35 -0.37 -2.73
C GLY A 34 -4.80 -0.08 -3.09
N LEU A 35 -5.43 0.95 -2.52
CA LEU A 35 -6.87 1.21 -2.71
C LEU A 35 -7.27 1.41 -4.18
N PRO A 36 -6.55 2.19 -5.01
CA PRO A 36 -6.93 2.35 -6.40
C PRO A 36 -6.97 1.02 -7.17
N LEU A 37 -6.01 0.14 -6.90
CA LEU A 37 -5.96 -1.20 -7.49
C LEU A 37 -7.09 -2.09 -6.94
N ALA A 38 -7.30 -2.10 -5.63
CA ALA A 38 -8.38 -2.85 -4.98
C ALA A 38 -9.76 -2.45 -5.54
N LEU A 39 -10.01 -1.15 -5.69
CA LEU A 39 -11.25 -0.61 -6.25
C LEU A 39 -11.48 -1.01 -7.70
N ALA A 40 -10.42 -1.08 -8.52
CA ALA A 40 -10.52 -1.53 -9.90
C ALA A 40 -10.78 -3.05 -9.97
N LEU A 41 -10.11 -3.83 -9.12
CA LEU A 41 -10.26 -5.29 -9.06
C LEU A 41 -11.64 -5.71 -8.54
N TRP A 42 -12.16 -5.08 -7.49
CA TRP A 42 -13.53 -5.29 -7.01
C TRP A 42 -14.57 -4.98 -8.08
N GLN A 43 -14.40 -3.88 -8.84
CA GLN A 43 -15.29 -3.53 -9.96
C GLN A 43 -15.29 -4.59 -11.06
N ASN A 44 -14.16 -5.28 -11.26
CA ASN A 44 -14.02 -6.38 -12.21
C ASN A 44 -14.44 -7.75 -11.63
N GLY A 45 -14.99 -7.79 -10.42
CA GLY A 45 -15.52 -9.00 -9.80
C GLY A 45 -14.50 -9.91 -9.11
N ALA A 46 -13.25 -9.46 -8.95
CA ALA A 46 -12.25 -10.21 -8.18
C ALA A 46 -12.55 -10.14 -6.67
N GLN A 47 -12.25 -11.22 -5.95
CA GLN A 47 -12.24 -11.21 -4.49
C GLN A 47 -10.92 -10.59 -4.03
N VAL A 48 -10.99 -9.42 -3.39
CA VAL A 48 -9.79 -8.72 -2.89
C VAL A 48 -9.85 -8.63 -1.38
N HIS A 49 -8.73 -8.99 -0.76
CA HIS A 49 -8.44 -8.88 0.66
C HIS A 49 -7.36 -7.82 0.88
N LEU A 50 -7.49 -7.08 1.98
CA LEU A 50 -6.51 -6.06 2.35
C LEU A 50 -5.71 -6.52 3.55
N ALA A 51 -4.40 -6.28 3.54
CA ALA A 51 -3.54 -6.47 4.69
C ALA A 51 -2.55 -5.30 4.87
N ASN A 52 -1.93 -5.21 6.04
CA ASN A 52 -0.92 -4.20 6.32
C ASN A 52 0.09 -4.71 7.36
N LEU A 53 1.37 -4.41 7.18
CA LEU A 53 2.33 -4.47 8.28
C LEU A 53 2.04 -3.29 9.23
N SER A 54 1.48 -3.55 10.39
CA SER A 54 0.91 -2.51 11.23
C SER A 54 1.96 -1.81 12.08
N PHE A 55 1.80 -0.50 12.22
CA PHE A 55 2.49 0.33 13.21
C PHE A 55 1.61 0.67 14.42
N SER A 56 0.38 0.15 14.43
CA SER A 56 -0.54 0.27 15.55
C SER A 56 -0.12 -0.70 16.67
N GLU A 57 -0.43 -0.38 17.92
CA GLU A 57 -0.20 -1.26 19.07
C GLU A 57 -1.26 -2.40 19.10
N LEU A 58 -1.15 -3.35 18.17
CA LEU A 58 -2.11 -4.46 18.01
C LEU A 58 -2.20 -5.33 19.27
N GLU A 59 -1.15 -5.39 20.07
CA GLU A 59 -1.11 -6.14 21.33
C GLU A 59 -2.07 -5.59 22.39
N LEU A 60 -2.55 -4.35 22.22
CA LEU A 60 -3.54 -3.70 23.06
C LEU A 60 -4.99 -3.89 22.58
N THR A 61 -5.21 -4.59 21.46
CA THR A 61 -6.55 -4.91 20.98
C THR A 61 -7.14 -6.12 21.71
N ASP A 62 -8.45 -6.30 21.58
CA ASP A 62 -9.13 -7.48 22.10
C ASP A 62 -8.62 -8.77 21.42
N ARG A 63 -8.64 -9.89 22.15
CA ARG A 63 -8.11 -11.17 21.66
C ARG A 63 -8.97 -11.80 20.57
N ASP A 64 -10.25 -11.45 20.50
CA ASP A 64 -11.21 -12.00 19.54
C ASP A 64 -10.97 -11.53 18.11
N ILE A 65 -10.23 -10.43 17.90
CA ILE A 65 -9.86 -9.98 16.56
C ILE A 65 -8.70 -10.80 15.96
N TRP A 66 -7.98 -11.59 16.76
CA TRP A 66 -6.83 -12.35 16.27
C TRP A 66 -7.29 -13.64 15.56
N ALA A 67 -7.20 -13.63 14.23
CA ALA A 67 -7.55 -14.77 13.38
C ALA A 67 -6.54 -15.93 13.49
N ALA A 68 -5.27 -15.59 13.75
CA ALA A 68 -4.19 -16.52 14.05
C ALA A 68 -3.07 -15.83 14.83
N GLU A 69 -2.04 -16.59 15.18
CA GLU A 69 -0.79 -16.01 15.66
C GLU A 69 -0.28 -14.99 14.64
N ASN A 70 -0.02 -13.77 15.10
CA ASN A 70 0.48 -12.67 14.26
C ASN A 70 -0.47 -12.18 13.16
N VAL A 71 -1.76 -12.53 13.21
CA VAL A 71 -2.78 -12.09 12.24
C VAL A 71 -4.00 -11.54 12.97
N ALA A 72 -4.16 -10.22 12.98
CA ALA A 72 -5.38 -9.56 13.42
C ALA A 72 -6.31 -9.32 12.22
N ALA A 73 -7.59 -9.65 12.35
CA ALA A 73 -8.66 -9.33 11.41
C ALA A 73 -9.36 -8.05 11.89
N VAL A 74 -8.85 -6.89 11.47
CA VAL A 74 -9.37 -5.59 11.91
C VAL A 74 -10.67 -5.28 11.18
N THR A 75 -11.72 -4.96 11.94
CA THR A 75 -13.04 -4.58 11.45
C THR A 75 -13.39 -3.15 11.92
N PRO A 76 -14.50 -2.55 11.46
CA PRO A 76 -14.89 -1.20 11.89
C PRO A 76 -15.05 -1.05 13.42
N ASP A 77 -15.41 -2.15 14.08
CA ASP A 77 -15.74 -2.22 15.51
C ASP A 77 -14.55 -2.64 16.38
N SER A 78 -13.39 -2.98 15.79
CA SER A 78 -12.20 -3.38 16.55
C SER A 78 -11.81 -2.30 17.57
N ALA A 79 -11.92 -2.64 18.86
CA ALA A 79 -11.53 -1.75 19.94
C ALA A 79 -10.01 -1.70 20.07
N SER A 80 -9.49 -0.50 20.33
CA SER A 80 -8.09 -0.27 20.65
C SER A 80 -7.98 1.09 21.34
N PRO A 81 -7.19 1.22 22.41
CA PRO A 81 -6.85 2.49 23.02
C PRO A 81 -5.90 3.32 22.14
N ASP A 82 -5.33 2.72 21.10
CA ASP A 82 -4.40 3.39 20.20
C ASP A 82 -5.12 4.48 19.37
N TRP A 83 -4.52 5.66 19.37
CA TRP A 83 -4.96 6.82 18.61
C TRP A 83 -4.48 6.74 17.15
N TYR A 84 -3.41 5.99 16.89
CA TYR A 84 -2.87 5.73 15.55
C TYR A 84 -3.30 4.34 15.11
N PHE A 85 -4.43 4.23 14.39
CA PHE A 85 -4.90 2.92 13.90
C PHE A 85 -5.38 2.97 12.44
N PRO A 86 -4.47 3.11 11.46
CA PRO A 86 -4.78 3.26 10.04
C PRO A 86 -5.70 2.17 9.48
N GLU A 87 -5.50 0.92 9.90
CA GLU A 87 -6.27 -0.24 9.44
C GLU A 87 -7.72 -0.17 9.90
N ARG A 88 -7.97 0.23 11.16
CA ARG A 88 -9.33 0.42 11.67
C ARG A 88 -10.01 1.61 11.01
N THR A 89 -9.29 2.70 10.82
CA THR A 89 -9.81 3.86 10.08
C THR A 89 -10.20 3.45 8.67
N LEU A 90 -9.36 2.68 7.99
CA LEU A 90 -9.66 2.16 6.66
C LEU A 90 -10.87 1.22 6.69
N ALA A 91 -10.96 0.30 7.66
CA ALA A 91 -12.09 -0.60 7.83
C ALA A 91 -13.42 0.16 7.96
N ARG A 92 -13.45 1.23 8.78
CA ARG A 92 -14.63 2.10 8.95
C ARG A 92 -15.00 2.81 7.65
N TRP A 93 -14.02 3.37 6.95
CA TRP A 93 -14.26 4.01 5.67
C TRP A 93 -14.81 3.02 4.63
N LEU A 94 -14.23 1.82 4.52
CA LEU A 94 -14.70 0.76 3.63
C LEU A 94 -16.15 0.37 3.94
N ALA A 95 -16.50 0.20 5.21
CA ALA A 95 -17.87 -0.10 5.62
C ALA A 95 -18.85 1.02 5.24
N ALA A 96 -18.47 2.29 5.42
CA ALA A 96 -19.29 3.43 5.00
C ALA A 96 -19.51 3.46 3.47
N GLN A 97 -18.54 2.99 2.69
CA GLN A 97 -18.64 2.84 1.23
C GLN A 97 -19.31 1.53 0.77
N GLN A 98 -19.81 0.69 1.71
CA GLN A 98 -20.39 -0.63 1.42
C GLN A 98 -19.43 -1.57 0.69
N LEU A 99 -18.15 -1.49 1.02
CA LEU A 99 -17.08 -2.36 0.52
C LEU A 99 -16.69 -3.40 1.58
N PRO A 100 -16.02 -4.51 1.19
CA PRO A 100 -15.43 -5.44 2.16
C PRO A 100 -14.54 -4.70 3.15
N SER A 101 -14.91 -4.74 4.43
CA SER A 101 -14.39 -3.83 5.45
C SER A 101 -13.41 -4.49 6.43
N THR A 102 -12.92 -5.69 6.13
CA THR A 102 -11.88 -6.34 6.92
C THR A 102 -10.51 -5.97 6.37
N VAL A 103 -9.64 -5.46 7.24
CA VAL A 103 -8.23 -5.20 6.94
C VAL A 103 -7.40 -6.09 7.86
N TYR A 104 -6.66 -7.04 7.29
CA TYR A 104 -5.75 -7.86 8.09
C TYR A 104 -4.54 -7.03 8.51
N ALA A 105 -4.08 -7.22 9.73
CA ALA A 105 -2.95 -6.49 10.27
C ALA A 105 -1.95 -7.47 10.88
N PHE A 106 -0.68 -7.30 10.52
CA PHE A 106 0.44 -8.04 11.11
C PHE A 106 1.15 -7.09 12.08
N PRO A 107 1.51 -7.50 13.30
CA PRO A 107 2.38 -6.68 14.16
C PRO A 107 3.77 -6.52 13.53
N PRO A 108 4.65 -5.66 14.07
CA PRO A 108 6.04 -5.59 13.63
C PRO A 108 6.76 -6.93 13.84
N LEU A 109 7.09 -7.61 12.73
CA LEU A 109 7.63 -8.97 12.73
C LEU A 109 8.89 -9.07 11.89
N GLY A 110 9.68 -10.11 12.14
CA GLY A 110 10.72 -10.55 11.21
C GLY A 110 10.16 -11.38 10.05
N VAL A 111 11.02 -11.65 9.07
CA VAL A 111 10.66 -12.34 7.81
C VAL A 111 9.95 -13.69 8.02
N GLN A 112 10.41 -14.53 8.96
CA GLN A 112 9.86 -15.88 9.14
C GLN A 112 8.44 -15.84 9.75
N PRO A 113 8.20 -15.19 10.91
CA PRO A 113 6.85 -15.02 11.43
C PRO A 113 5.90 -14.31 10.47
N LEU A 114 6.36 -13.29 9.74
CA LEU A 114 5.52 -12.59 8.75
C LEU A 114 5.13 -13.53 7.60
N ARG A 115 6.06 -14.36 7.11
CA ARG A 115 5.75 -15.38 6.09
C ARG A 115 4.73 -16.39 6.58
N ASP A 116 4.81 -16.80 7.84
CA ASP A 116 3.84 -17.73 8.42
C ASP A 116 2.45 -17.10 8.54
N ALA A 117 2.38 -15.80 8.90
CA ALA A 117 1.16 -15.01 8.89
C ALA A 117 0.54 -14.90 7.48
N TYR A 118 1.33 -14.58 6.45
CA TYR A 118 0.87 -14.61 5.06
C TYR A 118 0.39 -16.01 4.63
N ARG A 119 1.09 -17.08 5.02
CA ARG A 119 0.69 -18.45 4.70
C ARG A 119 -0.66 -18.80 5.31
N HIS A 120 -0.92 -18.36 6.54
CA HIS A 120 -2.21 -18.53 7.20
C HIS A 120 -3.34 -17.86 6.41
N LEU A 121 -3.15 -16.61 5.97
CA LEU A 121 -4.13 -15.92 5.13
C LEU A 121 -4.33 -16.64 3.80
N ILE A 122 -3.25 -17.06 3.13
CA ILE A 122 -3.31 -17.76 1.85
C ILE A 122 -4.18 -19.01 1.93
N GLN A 123 -3.98 -19.80 2.98
CA GLN A 123 -4.73 -21.03 3.19
C GLN A 123 -6.19 -20.77 3.56
N THR A 124 -6.46 -19.76 4.40
CA THR A 124 -7.80 -19.50 4.94
C THR A 124 -8.71 -18.77 3.95
N LEU A 125 -8.12 -17.96 3.06
CA LEU A 125 -8.83 -17.09 2.11
C LEU A 125 -8.68 -17.57 0.66
N ASP A 126 -8.09 -18.75 0.45
CA ASP A 126 -7.79 -19.35 -0.86
C ASP A 126 -7.08 -18.37 -1.81
N ILE A 127 -6.13 -17.58 -1.29
CA ILE A 127 -5.43 -16.54 -2.06
C ILE A 127 -4.53 -17.18 -3.11
N ASP A 128 -4.70 -16.77 -4.38
CA ASP A 128 -3.90 -17.21 -5.51
C ASP A 128 -3.00 -16.09 -6.09
N ALA A 129 -3.12 -14.87 -5.58
CA ALA A 129 -2.20 -13.76 -5.86
C ALA A 129 -1.93 -12.86 -4.66
N VAL A 130 -0.67 -12.46 -4.47
CA VAL A 130 -0.27 -11.45 -3.47
C VAL A 130 0.34 -10.24 -4.18
N VAL A 131 -0.13 -9.04 -3.84
CA VAL A 131 0.41 -7.76 -4.30
C VAL A 131 0.89 -6.97 -3.09
N LEU A 132 2.19 -6.78 -2.98
CA LEU A 132 2.76 -5.82 -2.03
C LEU A 132 2.62 -4.41 -2.58
N VAL A 133 2.15 -3.49 -1.75
CA VAL A 133 1.97 -2.08 -2.10
C VAL A 133 2.84 -1.21 -1.23
N ASP A 134 3.54 -0.30 -1.88
CA ASP A 134 4.39 0.71 -1.26
C ASP A 134 3.87 2.09 -1.72
N GLY A 135 3.72 3.01 -0.76
CA GLY A 135 3.36 4.39 -1.06
C GLY A 135 4.47 5.13 -1.79
N GLY A 136 5.72 4.76 -1.52
CA GLY A 136 6.95 5.20 -2.15
C GLY A 136 7.49 4.21 -3.17
N THR A 137 8.82 4.14 -3.25
CA THR A 137 9.63 3.39 -4.21
C THR A 137 10.87 2.76 -3.57
N ASP A 138 11.05 2.92 -2.26
CA ASP A 138 12.19 2.37 -1.51
C ASP A 138 12.17 0.85 -1.44
N ILE A 139 11.01 0.19 -1.61
CA ILE A 139 10.94 -1.26 -1.80
C ILE A 139 11.73 -1.77 -3.04
N LEU A 140 12.06 -0.89 -3.99
CA LEU A 140 12.84 -1.23 -5.19
C LEU A 140 14.36 -1.10 -5.00
N LEU A 141 14.82 -0.70 -3.80
CA LEU A 141 16.23 -0.49 -3.51
C LEU A 141 16.93 -1.78 -3.08
N ARG A 142 18.21 -1.90 -3.43
CA ARG A 142 19.01 -3.12 -3.27
C ARG A 142 19.93 -3.08 -2.05
N GLY A 143 20.26 -1.89 -1.56
CA GLY A 143 21.17 -1.68 -0.44
C GLY A 143 22.51 -1.06 -0.83
N ASP A 144 22.79 -0.86 -2.13
CA ASP A 144 24.01 -0.21 -2.64
C ASP A 144 23.77 1.23 -3.13
N GLU A 145 22.55 1.74 -2.96
CA GLU A 145 22.18 3.12 -3.26
C GLU A 145 22.72 4.12 -2.24
N ALA A 146 22.73 5.42 -2.61
CA ALA A 146 23.30 6.47 -1.77
C ALA A 146 22.55 6.66 -0.43
N ALA A 147 21.25 6.35 -0.42
CA ALA A 147 20.40 6.24 0.76
C ALA A 147 19.20 5.34 0.44
N LEU A 148 18.63 4.71 1.47
CA LEU A 148 17.64 3.63 1.31
C LEU A 148 16.22 4.00 1.74
N GLY A 149 15.96 5.22 2.20
CA GLY A 149 14.64 5.59 2.74
C GLY A 149 14.32 4.83 4.02
N THR A 150 13.19 4.13 4.04
CA THR A 150 12.65 3.33 5.17
C THR A 150 12.61 1.83 4.84
N PRO A 151 13.75 1.19 4.56
CA PRO A 151 13.78 -0.09 3.85
C PRO A 151 13.41 -1.31 4.70
N VAL A 152 13.35 -1.19 6.03
CA VAL A 152 13.31 -2.35 6.95
C VAL A 152 12.00 -3.11 6.81
N GLU A 153 10.89 -2.39 6.85
CA GLU A 153 9.56 -2.93 6.68
C GLU A 153 9.36 -3.50 5.27
N ASP A 154 9.73 -2.73 4.25
CA ASP A 154 9.61 -3.11 2.83
C ASP A 154 10.37 -4.39 2.51
N ILE A 155 11.66 -4.47 2.89
CA ILE A 155 12.47 -5.65 2.61
C ILE A 155 11.98 -6.87 3.40
N THR A 156 11.43 -6.65 4.60
CA THR A 156 10.86 -7.72 5.41
C THR A 156 9.62 -8.30 4.75
N SER A 157 8.71 -7.44 4.29
CA SER A 157 7.51 -7.81 3.54
C SER A 157 7.87 -8.50 2.22
N LEU A 158 8.82 -7.94 1.46
CA LEU A 158 9.31 -8.51 0.21
C LEU A 158 9.91 -9.90 0.41
N ALA A 159 10.79 -10.07 1.38
CA ALA A 159 11.43 -11.36 1.68
C ALA A 159 10.43 -12.40 2.22
N ALA A 160 9.43 -11.97 2.99
CA ALA A 160 8.36 -12.84 3.47
C ALA A 160 7.58 -13.40 2.28
N VAL A 161 7.06 -12.53 1.41
CA VAL A 161 6.24 -12.89 0.25
C VAL A 161 7.03 -13.65 -0.81
N ALA A 162 8.29 -13.29 -1.06
CA ALA A 162 9.14 -13.99 -2.03
C ALA A 162 9.25 -15.50 -1.73
N GLY A 163 9.28 -15.87 -0.45
CA GLY A 163 9.33 -17.26 0.01
C GLY A 163 7.99 -17.99 0.10
N LEU A 164 6.88 -17.40 -0.34
CA LEU A 164 5.57 -18.05 -0.41
C LEU A 164 5.40 -18.85 -1.69
N ASP A 165 4.69 -19.98 -1.57
CA ASP A 165 4.20 -20.77 -2.70
C ASP A 165 2.80 -20.28 -3.10
N VAL A 166 2.78 -19.22 -3.93
CA VAL A 166 1.57 -18.62 -4.50
C VAL A 166 1.85 -18.26 -5.95
N ALA A 167 0.85 -18.44 -6.82
CA ALA A 167 1.03 -18.42 -8.26
C ALA A 167 1.49 -17.04 -8.77
N VAL A 168 0.95 -15.96 -8.20
CA VAL A 168 1.28 -14.58 -8.58
C VAL A 168 1.76 -13.80 -7.36
N LYS A 169 2.95 -13.21 -7.48
CA LYS A 169 3.57 -12.33 -6.47
C LYS A 169 4.04 -11.07 -7.16
N LEU A 170 3.47 -9.93 -6.82
CA LEU A 170 3.78 -8.65 -7.44
C LEU A 170 4.11 -7.59 -6.39
N VAL A 171 4.82 -6.56 -6.82
CA VAL A 171 5.06 -5.33 -6.06
C VAL A 171 4.54 -4.17 -6.89
N THR A 172 3.86 -3.22 -6.26
CA THR A 172 3.47 -1.95 -6.89
C THR A 172 3.83 -0.77 -6.00
N CYS A 173 4.45 0.22 -6.62
CA CYS A 173 4.79 1.51 -6.01
C CYS A 173 3.82 2.57 -6.55
N LEU A 174 3.09 3.27 -5.68
CA LEU A 174 2.10 4.24 -6.14
C LEU A 174 2.69 5.65 -6.34
N GLY A 175 3.51 6.10 -5.41
CA GLY A 175 4.01 7.47 -5.35
C GLY A 175 5.45 7.61 -5.80
N PHE A 176 5.71 7.43 -7.11
CA PHE A 176 7.05 7.68 -7.65
C PHE A 176 7.51 9.11 -7.32
N GLY A 177 8.60 9.19 -6.58
CA GLY A 177 9.27 10.42 -6.26
C GLY A 177 9.01 10.98 -4.86
N ILE A 178 8.16 10.31 -4.06
CA ILE A 178 7.81 10.76 -2.72
C ILE A 178 8.98 10.56 -1.74
N ASP A 179 9.78 9.52 -1.91
CA ASP A 179 10.84 9.16 -0.94
C ASP A 179 12.10 10.00 -1.09
N ALA A 180 12.15 10.95 -2.03
CA ALA A 180 13.19 11.97 -2.07
C ALA A 180 13.31 12.71 -0.73
N TYR A 181 12.21 12.88 0.01
CA TYR A 181 12.24 13.48 1.35
C TYR A 181 12.93 12.58 2.38
N HIS A 182 12.98 11.27 2.15
CA HIS A 182 13.72 10.28 2.93
C HIS A 182 15.12 9.97 2.34
N GLY A 183 15.58 10.79 1.39
CA GLY A 183 16.92 10.70 0.80
C GLY A 183 17.04 9.76 -0.40
N VAL A 184 15.96 9.11 -0.84
CA VAL A 184 15.98 8.20 -1.99
C VAL A 184 16.34 8.96 -3.26
N ASN A 185 17.31 8.42 -4.01
CA ASN A 185 17.74 8.98 -5.29
C ASN A 185 16.95 8.37 -6.45
N HIS A 186 16.09 9.17 -7.09
CA HIS A 186 15.24 8.67 -8.18
C HIS A 186 16.02 8.21 -9.41
N VAL A 187 17.25 8.70 -9.63
CA VAL A 187 18.10 8.17 -10.70
C VAL A 187 18.42 6.70 -10.44
N GLN A 188 18.76 6.36 -9.20
CA GLN A 188 19.07 4.97 -8.82
C GLN A 188 17.81 4.10 -8.82
N VAL A 189 16.65 4.64 -8.43
CA VAL A 189 15.35 3.96 -8.61
C VAL A 189 15.10 3.63 -10.09
N LEU A 190 15.34 4.58 -11.00
CA LEU A 190 15.17 4.35 -12.44
C LEU A 190 16.17 3.32 -12.99
N GLU A 191 17.42 3.31 -12.50
CA GLU A 191 18.40 2.27 -12.82
C GLU A 191 17.95 0.88 -12.36
N ASN A 192 17.36 0.79 -11.15
CA ASN A 192 16.80 -0.45 -10.63
C ASN A 192 15.60 -0.93 -11.46
N ILE A 193 14.69 -0.04 -11.84
CA ILE A 193 13.58 -0.35 -12.75
C ILE A 193 14.12 -0.85 -14.10
N ALA A 194 15.13 -0.19 -14.67
CA ALA A 194 15.72 -0.59 -15.95
C ALA A 194 16.38 -1.98 -15.89
N ALA A 195 16.96 -2.35 -14.74
CA ALA A 195 17.49 -3.68 -14.53
C ALA A 195 16.39 -4.72 -14.32
N LEU A 196 15.33 -4.40 -13.56
CA LEU A 196 14.14 -5.26 -13.44
C LEU A 196 13.49 -5.52 -14.80
N ASP A 197 13.41 -4.51 -15.66
CA ASP A 197 12.88 -4.63 -17.03
C ASP A 197 13.73 -5.55 -17.90
N ARG A 198 15.07 -5.41 -17.82
CA ARG A 198 16.01 -6.29 -18.53
C ARG A 198 15.85 -7.76 -18.14
N ASP A 199 15.52 -8.02 -16.88
CA ASP A 199 15.28 -9.36 -16.35
C ASP A 199 13.82 -9.83 -16.56
N GLY A 200 12.98 -9.01 -17.20
CA GLY A 200 11.58 -9.30 -17.49
C GLY A 200 10.64 -9.21 -16.27
N GLY A 201 11.11 -8.61 -15.16
CA GLY A 201 10.34 -8.43 -13.93
C GLY A 201 9.51 -7.14 -13.87
N TYR A 202 9.77 -6.17 -14.74
CA TYR A 202 9.02 -4.91 -14.76
C TYR A 202 7.71 -5.05 -15.57
N LEU A 203 6.57 -4.83 -14.91
CA LEU A 203 5.23 -4.87 -15.54
C LEU A 203 4.75 -3.51 -16.08
N GLY A 204 5.67 -2.56 -16.24
CA GLY A 204 5.35 -1.22 -16.73
C GLY A 204 4.83 -0.28 -15.65
N ALA A 205 4.42 0.91 -16.08
CA ALA A 205 3.78 1.92 -15.26
C ALA A 205 2.41 2.28 -15.83
N LEU A 206 1.47 2.61 -14.95
CA LEU A 206 0.19 3.21 -15.30
C LEU A 206 -0.13 4.34 -14.32
N SER A 207 -0.89 5.33 -14.78
CA SER A 207 -1.36 6.44 -13.95
C SER A 207 -2.82 6.22 -13.57
N ILE A 208 -3.19 6.64 -12.36
CA ILE A 208 -4.60 6.72 -11.97
C ILE A 208 -5.20 7.95 -12.65
N PRO A 209 -6.22 7.81 -13.52
CA PRO A 209 -6.85 8.96 -14.15
C PRO A 209 -7.53 9.83 -13.08
N GLY A 210 -7.19 11.13 -13.01
CA GLY A 210 -7.61 11.99 -11.90
C GLY A 210 -9.13 12.15 -11.70
N HIS A 211 -9.91 11.92 -12.76
CA HIS A 211 -11.37 11.96 -12.77
C HIS A 211 -12.03 10.57 -12.63
N SER A 212 -11.25 9.50 -12.45
CA SER A 212 -11.80 8.15 -12.28
C SER A 212 -12.46 7.96 -10.91
N ARG A 213 -13.26 6.91 -10.79
CA ARG A 213 -13.88 6.50 -9.52
C ARG A 213 -12.82 6.15 -8.48
N GLU A 214 -11.76 5.46 -8.90
CA GLU A 214 -10.62 5.07 -8.06
C GLU A 214 -9.94 6.30 -7.47
N ALA A 215 -9.68 7.33 -8.29
CA ALA A 215 -9.06 8.56 -7.82
C ALA A 215 -9.97 9.33 -6.84
N ALA A 216 -11.28 9.37 -7.11
CA ALA A 216 -12.23 10.05 -6.22
C ALA A 216 -12.32 9.38 -4.84
N LEU A 217 -12.49 8.05 -4.82
CA LEU A 217 -12.57 7.28 -3.59
C LEU A 217 -11.25 7.22 -2.84
N TYR A 218 -10.11 7.13 -3.53
CA TYR A 218 -8.80 7.19 -2.90
C TYR A 218 -8.61 8.52 -2.14
N ARG A 219 -8.96 9.65 -2.76
CA ARG A 219 -8.87 10.96 -2.09
C ARG A 219 -9.80 11.08 -0.88
N ASP A 220 -10.99 10.48 -0.97
CA ASP A 220 -11.95 10.45 0.13
C ASP A 220 -11.40 9.64 1.32
N ALA A 221 -10.89 8.42 1.05
CA ALA A 221 -10.25 7.58 2.07
C ALA A 221 -9.05 8.28 2.73
N VAL A 222 -8.19 8.94 1.94
CA VAL A 222 -7.04 9.68 2.48
C VAL A 222 -7.49 10.87 3.35
N ALA A 223 -8.54 11.58 2.95
CA ALA A 223 -9.08 12.68 3.75
C ALA A 223 -9.69 12.20 5.07
N ASP A 224 -10.43 11.08 5.04
CA ASP A 224 -10.97 10.43 6.24
C ASP A 224 -9.84 9.99 7.20
N ALA A 225 -8.81 9.35 6.66
CA ALA A 225 -7.60 8.96 7.38
C ALA A 225 -6.92 10.15 8.07
N GLN A 226 -6.73 11.26 7.35
CA GLN A 226 -6.12 12.48 7.89
C GLN A 226 -6.97 13.11 9.00
N ALA A 227 -8.29 13.10 8.86
CA ALA A 227 -9.20 13.59 9.89
C ALA A 227 -9.19 12.73 11.15
N ALA A 228 -9.02 11.41 11.00
CA ALA A 228 -8.94 10.46 12.10
C ALA A 228 -7.57 10.43 12.79
N THR A 229 -6.50 10.85 12.11
CA THR A 229 -5.12 10.84 12.63
C THR A 229 -4.44 12.21 12.51
N PRO A 230 -5.03 13.29 13.06
CA PRO A 230 -4.54 14.66 12.83
C PRO A 230 -3.14 14.91 13.40
N GLU A 231 -2.72 14.15 14.42
CA GLU A 231 -1.39 14.26 15.03
C GLU A 231 -0.29 13.58 14.21
N ARG A 232 -0.63 12.56 13.41
CA ARG A 232 0.30 11.81 12.56
C ARG A 232 -0.37 11.38 11.25
N PRO A 233 -0.74 12.34 10.38
CA PRO A 233 -1.35 12.03 9.09
C PRO A 233 -0.32 11.40 8.14
N SER A 234 -0.78 10.58 7.19
CA SER A 234 0.07 10.09 6.11
C SER A 234 0.48 11.22 5.16
N ILE A 235 1.75 11.63 5.24
CA ILE A 235 2.33 12.59 4.30
C ILE A 235 2.37 11.99 2.89
N VAL A 236 2.80 10.72 2.78
CA VAL A 236 2.91 9.97 1.51
C VAL A 236 1.57 9.95 0.78
N ASN A 237 0.54 9.39 1.40
CA ASN A 237 -0.78 9.30 0.77
C ASN A 237 -1.41 10.68 0.54
N GLY A 238 -1.11 11.67 1.38
CA GLY A 238 -1.53 13.07 1.15
C GLY A 238 -0.95 13.67 -0.13
N GLN A 239 0.33 13.41 -0.42
CA GLN A 239 0.98 13.86 -1.65
C GLN A 239 0.44 13.12 -2.88
N ILE A 240 0.23 11.80 -2.80
CA ILE A 240 -0.40 11.02 -3.88
C ILE A 240 -1.81 11.55 -4.15
N ALA A 241 -2.61 11.79 -3.11
CA ALA A 241 -3.96 12.34 -3.25
C ALA A 241 -3.96 13.71 -3.95
N ALA A 242 -2.98 14.57 -3.65
CA ALA A 242 -2.77 15.84 -4.35
C ALA A 242 -2.37 15.62 -5.82
N ALA A 243 -1.46 14.67 -6.10
CA ALA A 243 -1.00 14.33 -7.45
C ALA A 243 -2.14 13.86 -8.35
N THR A 244 -3.11 13.10 -7.83
CA THR A 244 -4.30 12.70 -8.61
C THR A 244 -5.19 13.88 -9.05
N ARG A 245 -4.97 15.08 -8.50
CA ARG A 245 -5.64 16.34 -8.92
C ARG A 245 -4.75 17.23 -9.81
N GLY A 246 -3.56 16.76 -10.17
CA GLY A 246 -2.55 17.56 -10.87
C GLY A 246 -1.85 18.59 -9.97
N ALA A 247 -1.94 18.43 -8.64
CA ALA A 247 -1.23 19.26 -7.66
C ALA A 247 0.06 18.56 -7.19
N PHE A 248 0.93 19.31 -6.48
CA PHE A 248 2.16 18.79 -5.88
C PHE A 248 2.26 19.22 -4.41
N GLY A 249 3.03 18.47 -3.61
CA GLY A 249 3.19 18.72 -2.18
C GLY A 249 2.02 18.24 -1.33
N ILE A 250 2.03 18.61 -0.04
CA ILE A 250 0.99 18.23 0.91
C ILE A 250 -0.16 19.23 0.76
N SER A 251 -1.33 18.78 0.27
CA SER A 251 -2.53 19.61 0.36
C SER A 251 -3.05 19.57 1.80
N SER A 252 -2.71 20.58 2.60
CA SER A 252 -3.53 20.91 3.77
C SER A 252 -4.93 21.32 3.30
N SER A 253 -5.95 21.00 4.10
CA SER A 253 -7.39 21.13 3.87
C SER A 253 -7.85 22.34 3.04
N PRO A 254 -9.04 22.30 2.38
CA PRO A 254 -9.55 23.44 1.63
C PRO A 254 -9.72 24.64 2.58
N GLY A 255 -8.81 25.61 2.50
CA GLY A 255 -8.75 26.78 3.38
C GLY A 255 -7.38 27.07 4.00
N ALA A 256 -6.42 26.14 3.94
CA ALA A 256 -5.06 26.43 4.36
C ALA A 256 -4.29 27.16 3.23
N PRO A 257 -3.55 28.24 3.52
CA PRO A 257 -2.70 28.88 2.51
C PRO A 257 -1.66 27.88 2.01
N PRO A 258 -1.27 27.94 0.72
CA PRO A 258 -0.29 27.02 0.17
C PRO A 258 0.97 27.06 1.03
N ALA A 259 1.42 25.88 1.48
CA ALA A 259 2.69 25.74 2.17
C ALA A 259 3.78 26.46 1.36
N ALA A 260 4.55 27.29 2.06
CA ALA A 260 5.44 28.27 1.48
C ALA A 260 6.29 27.67 0.35
N ARG A 261 6.25 28.32 -0.82
CA ARG A 261 7.26 28.12 -1.86
C ARG A 261 8.61 28.39 -1.20
N CYS A 262 9.46 27.37 -1.14
CA CYS A 262 10.86 27.60 -0.83
C CYS A 262 11.45 28.39 -1.98
N SER A 263 11.57 29.71 -1.78
CA SER A 263 12.37 30.58 -2.63
C SER A 263 13.82 30.17 -2.47
N SER A 264 14.36 29.49 -3.48
CA SER A 264 15.80 29.39 -3.64
C SER A 264 16.34 30.79 -3.94
N THR A 265 16.80 31.45 -2.88
CA THR A 265 17.69 32.60 -3.01
C THR A 265 19.02 32.25 -2.35
N ARG A 266 19.99 32.04 -3.25
CA ARG A 266 21.45 31.90 -3.12
C ARG A 266 21.99 30.56 -2.66
#